data_AF-A0A961H1R8-F1
#
_entry.id   AF-A0A961H1R8-F1
#
_cell.length_a   1.000
_cell.length_b   1.000
_cell.length_c   1.000
_cell.angle_alpha   90.00
_cell.angle_beta   90.00
_cell.angle_gamma   90.00
#
_symmetry.space_group_name_H-M   'P 1'
#
loop_
_entity.id
_entity.type
_entity.pdbx_description
1 polymer ?
#
loop_
_entity_poly.entity_id
_entity_poly.type
_entity_poly.pdbx_seq_one_letter_code
_entity_poly.pdbx_strand_id
1 'polypeptide(L)'
;MPALPSTAIAHPSFRIPATPYDPSYPSTDALIESAPMRGQFNGLKDLIDAIQTITAAAVDATNTLPPGNPATVSVSVSGNTLHFTFGIPQGLNGTDGTNGNDGAQGPQGDPGPQGPMGEISNMDLSNAISGTSANSNGVGTLGLVASSPPTQYEMQAVADKLDELINALRR
;
A
#
# COMPACT_ATOMS: atom_id res chain seq x y z
N MET A 1 80.24 -31.15 50.69
CA MET A 1 80.91 -30.75 49.44
C MET A 1 80.54 -29.30 49.16
N PRO A 2 81.47 -28.33 49.28
CA PRO A 2 81.17 -26.92 49.03
C PRO A 2 81.35 -26.59 47.53
N ALA A 3 80.40 -25.86 46.95
CA ALA A 3 80.42 -25.39 45.57
C ALA A 3 81.45 -24.27 45.38
N LEU A 4 82.17 -24.29 44.25
CA LEU A 4 83.09 -23.23 43.85
C LEU A 4 82.31 -21.97 43.41
N PRO A 5 82.75 -20.75 43.76
CA PRO A 5 82.14 -19.53 43.24
C PRO A 5 82.56 -19.29 41.79
N SER A 6 81.58 -19.10 40.91
CA SER A 6 81.78 -18.71 39.51
C SER A 6 82.09 -17.22 39.43
N THR A 7 83.35 -16.87 39.22
CA THR A 7 83.78 -15.47 39.00
C THR A 7 83.35 -15.02 37.60
N ALA A 8 82.20 -14.35 37.51
CA ALA A 8 81.83 -13.63 36.29
C ALA A 8 82.71 -12.39 36.16
N ILE A 9 83.62 -12.40 35.18
CA ILE A 9 84.34 -11.19 34.75
C ILE A 9 83.29 -10.26 34.13
N ALA A 10 82.98 -9.18 34.83
CA ALA A 10 82.18 -8.09 34.28
C ALA A 10 82.98 -7.43 33.16
N HIS A 11 82.60 -7.68 31.91
CA HIS A 11 83.05 -6.85 30.79
C HIS A 11 82.49 -5.44 31.02
N PRO A 12 83.33 -4.39 31.03
CA PRO A 12 82.84 -3.04 31.15
C PRO A 12 81.95 -2.74 29.94
N SER A 13 80.64 -2.62 30.20
CA SER A 13 79.69 -2.08 29.23
C SER A 13 80.04 -0.63 28.99
N PHE A 14 80.92 -0.38 28.03
CA PHE A 14 81.22 0.95 27.52
C PHE A 14 79.97 1.47 26.82
N ARG A 15 79.07 2.12 27.57
CA ARG A 15 78.04 2.98 27.00
C ARG A 15 78.76 4.17 26.39
N ILE A 16 79.00 4.13 25.09
CA ILE A 16 79.35 5.33 24.32
C ILE A 16 78.16 6.28 24.49
N PRO A 17 78.35 7.52 24.96
CA PRO A 17 77.30 8.51 24.88
C PRO A 17 76.96 8.67 23.39
N ALA A 18 75.75 8.28 22.99
CA ALA A 18 75.28 8.41 21.63
C ALA A 18 75.23 9.91 21.30
N THR A 19 76.25 10.41 20.63
CA THR A 19 76.17 11.71 19.98
C THR A 19 75.24 11.54 18.78
N PRO A 20 74.22 12.41 18.61
CA PRO A 20 73.34 12.33 17.45
C PRO A 20 74.17 12.41 16.16
N TYR A 21 73.64 11.83 15.08
CA TYR A 21 74.25 11.94 13.76
C TYR A 21 74.48 13.40 13.38
N ASP A 22 75.71 13.72 12.99
CA ASP A 22 76.14 15.02 12.53
C ASP A 22 76.71 14.89 11.11
N PRO A 23 75.96 15.33 10.08
CA PRO A 23 76.39 15.21 8.69
C PRO A 23 77.62 16.08 8.35
N SER A 24 78.02 17.00 9.24
CA SER A 24 79.21 17.83 9.04
C SER A 24 80.49 17.20 9.57
N TYR A 25 80.40 16.06 10.25
CA TYR A 25 81.55 15.30 10.75
C TYR A 25 81.89 14.11 9.83
N PRO A 26 83.18 13.83 9.59
CA PRO A 26 84.35 14.56 10.04
C PRO A 26 84.63 15.77 9.13
N SER A 27 85.19 16.84 9.70
CA SER A 27 85.63 17.99 8.92
C SER A 27 86.60 17.56 7.81
N THR A 28 86.52 18.21 6.65
CA THR A 28 87.48 18.00 5.56
C THR A 28 88.91 18.12 6.09
N ASP A 29 89.78 17.20 5.66
CA ASP A 29 91.19 17.09 6.07
C ASP A 29 91.46 16.75 7.56
N ALA A 30 90.42 16.37 8.33
CA ALA A 30 90.61 15.90 9.70
C ALA A 30 91.14 14.45 9.78
N LEU A 31 91.96 14.17 10.80
CA LEU A 31 92.34 12.80 11.14
C LEU A 31 91.09 12.03 11.61
N ILE A 32 90.90 10.83 11.06
CA ILE A 32 89.74 10.00 11.37
C ILE A 32 90.01 9.21 12.66
N GLU A 33 89.17 9.42 13.67
CA GLU A 33 89.15 8.61 14.87
C GLU A 33 88.00 7.59 14.83
N SER A 34 88.32 6.33 15.15
CA SER A 34 87.33 5.26 15.07
C SER A 34 86.19 5.39 16.07
N ALA A 35 86.41 6.01 17.24
CA ALA A 35 85.37 6.17 18.26
C ALA A 35 84.25 7.14 17.82
N PRO A 36 84.56 8.38 17.38
CA PRO A 36 83.56 9.29 16.82
C PRO A 36 82.85 8.75 15.57
N MET A 37 83.58 8.05 14.69
CA MET A 37 82.97 7.42 13.50
C MET A 37 81.93 6.36 13.84
N ARG A 38 82.20 5.49 14.82
CA ARG A 38 81.17 4.56 15.32
C ARG A 38 79.96 5.30 15.91
N GLY A 39 80.19 6.44 16.55
CA GLY A 39 79.12 7.35 16.99
C GLY A 39 78.23 7.82 15.83
N GLN A 40 78.84 8.28 14.73
CA GLN A 40 78.10 8.70 13.53
C GLN A 40 77.27 7.56 12.93
N PHE A 41 77.84 6.37 12.78
CA PHE A 41 77.11 5.22 12.23
C PHE A 41 75.95 4.77 13.13
N ASN A 42 76.14 4.79 14.46
CA ASN A 42 75.08 4.49 15.40
C ASN A 42 73.97 5.56 15.37
N GLY A 43 74.33 6.84 15.35
CA GLY A 43 73.36 7.93 15.24
C GLY A 43 72.57 7.90 13.94
N LEU A 44 73.21 7.52 12.82
CA LEU A 44 72.52 7.33 11.54
C LEU A 44 71.57 6.12 11.61
N LYS A 45 71.99 5.02 12.26
CA LYS A 45 71.13 3.85 12.48
C LYS A 45 69.91 4.21 13.34
N ASP A 46 70.10 4.99 14.40
CA ASP A 46 69.02 5.46 15.25
C ASP A 46 68.04 6.34 14.46
N LEU A 47 68.53 7.24 13.60
CA LEU A 47 67.68 8.04 12.72
C LEU A 47 66.90 7.18 11.73
N ILE A 48 67.54 6.17 11.12
CA ILE A 48 66.89 5.25 10.19
C ILE A 48 65.81 4.43 10.90
N ASP A 49 66.08 3.94 12.11
CA ASP A 49 65.11 3.18 12.91
C ASP A 49 63.94 4.03 13.39
N ALA A 50 64.19 5.33 13.62
CA ALA A 50 63.15 6.29 14.00
C ALA A 50 62.23 6.64 12.82
N ILE A 51 62.57 6.30 11.57
CA ILE A 51 61.66 6.46 10.44
C ILE A 51 60.46 5.54 10.65
N GLN A 52 59.29 6.15 10.90
CA GLN A 52 58.04 5.42 11.01
C GLN A 52 57.74 4.73 9.68
N THR A 53 57.90 3.41 9.65
CA THR A 53 57.54 2.60 8.49
C THR A 53 56.07 2.22 8.59
N ILE A 54 55.26 2.58 7.60
CA ILE A 54 53.90 2.05 7.48
C ILE A 54 53.97 0.69 6.78
N THR A 55 53.42 -0.33 7.42
CA THR A 55 53.46 -1.72 6.90
C THR A 55 52.08 -2.27 6.60
N ALA A 56 51.03 -1.59 7.06
CA ALA A 56 49.65 -2.00 6.83
C ALA A 56 48.72 -0.79 6.69
N ALA A 57 47.56 -1.04 6.12
CA ALA A 57 46.42 -0.13 6.12
C ALA A 57 45.17 -0.92 6.52
N ALA A 58 44.33 -0.30 7.33
CA ALA A 58 43.08 -0.87 7.81
C ALA A 58 41.94 0.15 7.66
N VAL A 59 40.74 -0.35 7.39
CA VAL A 59 39.52 0.43 7.42
C VAL A 59 38.81 0.11 8.72
N ASP A 60 38.75 1.09 9.62
CA ASP A 60 38.14 0.91 10.93
C ASP A 60 36.62 1.04 10.88
N ALA A 61 36.13 2.00 10.10
CA ALA A 61 34.71 2.27 9.99
C ALA A 61 34.31 2.83 8.63
N THR A 62 33.11 2.44 8.19
CA THR A 62 32.40 2.98 7.04
C THR A 62 31.01 3.42 7.51
N ASN A 63 30.83 4.72 7.72
CA ASN A 63 29.59 5.29 8.24
C ASN A 63 28.74 5.82 7.10
N THR A 64 27.43 5.58 7.16
CA THR A 64 26.48 6.18 6.22
C THR A 64 26.08 7.57 6.72
N LEU A 65 26.32 8.60 5.91
CA LEU A 65 25.92 9.97 6.21
C LEU A 65 24.55 10.27 5.56
N PRO A 66 23.77 11.22 6.10
CA PRO A 66 22.54 11.67 5.44
C PRO A 66 22.78 12.14 3.99
N PRO A 67 21.79 11.99 3.10
CA PRO A 67 21.90 12.48 1.72
C PRO A 67 22.24 13.97 1.67
N GLY A 68 23.10 14.36 0.73
CA GLY A 68 23.53 15.74 0.53
C GLY A 68 24.66 16.23 1.43
N ASN A 69 25.05 15.47 2.47
CA ASN A 69 26.29 15.75 3.19
C ASN A 69 27.52 15.44 2.31
N PRO A 70 28.63 16.18 2.46
CA PRO A 70 29.87 15.85 1.77
C PRO A 70 30.44 14.53 2.30
N ALA A 71 31.08 13.76 1.41
CA ALA A 71 31.85 12.60 1.83
C ALA A 71 33.04 13.03 2.68
N THR A 72 33.38 12.23 3.69
CA THR A 72 34.48 12.51 4.61
C THR A 72 35.44 11.32 4.72
N VAL A 73 36.70 11.62 5.00
CA VAL A 73 37.71 10.63 5.37
C VAL A 73 38.56 11.21 6.49
N SER A 74 38.82 10.40 7.51
CA SER A 74 39.85 10.68 8.52
C SER A 74 40.88 9.57 8.53
N VAL A 75 42.13 9.95 8.79
CA VAL A 75 43.26 9.04 8.89
C VAL A 75 43.97 9.23 10.21
N SER A 76 44.31 8.11 10.85
CA SER A 76 45.18 8.08 12.02
C SER A 76 46.23 7.00 11.85
N VAL A 77 47.35 7.13 12.56
CA VAL A 77 48.40 6.12 12.58
C VAL A 77 48.38 5.46 13.95
N SER A 78 48.22 4.13 13.97
CA SER A 78 48.34 3.32 15.18
C SER A 78 49.43 2.28 14.96
N GLY A 79 50.53 2.39 15.70
CA GLY A 79 51.74 1.61 15.45
C GLY A 79 52.29 1.86 14.04
N ASN A 80 52.25 0.82 13.19
CA ASN A 80 52.69 0.86 11.79
C ASN A 80 51.53 0.74 10.80
N THR A 81 50.29 0.89 11.26
CA THR A 81 49.08 0.76 10.44
C THR A 81 48.43 2.12 10.24
N LEU A 82 48.07 2.43 8.99
CA LEU A 82 47.16 3.54 8.68
C LEU A 82 45.71 3.10 8.91
N HIS A 83 45.01 3.82 9.76
CA HIS A 83 43.63 3.57 10.11
C HIS A 83 42.74 4.61 9.43
N PHE A 84 41.83 4.15 8.57
CA PHE A 84 40.89 5.01 7.86
C PHE A 84 39.48 4.89 8.45
N THR A 85 38.80 6.02 8.57
CA THR A 85 37.36 6.07 8.79
C THR A 85 36.70 6.88 7.68
N PHE A 86 35.72 6.28 7.01
CA PHE A 86 34.99 6.91 5.91
C PHE A 86 33.58 7.32 6.35
N GLY A 87 33.15 8.49 5.91
CA GLY A 87 31.76 8.93 5.92
C GLY A 87 31.23 8.99 4.49
N ILE A 88 30.37 8.03 4.12
CA ILE A 88 29.81 7.90 2.77
C ILE A 88 28.36 8.38 2.79
N PRO A 89 27.99 9.43 2.04
CA PRO A 89 26.61 9.90 1.96
C PRO A 89 25.68 8.88 1.32
N GLN A 90 24.48 8.74 1.88
CA GLN A 90 23.41 7.98 1.26
C GLN A 90 22.96 8.67 -0.04
N GLY A 91 22.55 7.87 -1.03
CA GLY A 91 21.89 8.39 -2.22
C GLY A 91 20.58 9.11 -1.87
N LEU A 92 20.13 9.98 -2.77
CA LEU A 92 18.79 10.56 -2.68
C LEU A 92 17.74 9.44 -2.80
N ASN A 93 16.63 9.56 -2.07
CA ASN A 93 15.50 8.66 -2.26
C ASN A 93 14.98 8.76 -3.71
N GLY A 94 14.55 7.63 -4.24
CA GLY A 94 13.80 7.62 -5.50
C GLY A 94 12.49 8.39 -5.35
N THR A 95 11.96 8.90 -6.47
CA THR A 95 10.62 9.47 -6.51
C THR A 95 9.57 8.36 -6.36
N ASP A 96 8.49 8.64 -5.63
CA ASP A 96 7.35 7.73 -5.56
C ASP A 96 6.79 7.44 -6.96
N GLY A 97 6.27 6.22 -7.16
CA GLY A 97 5.57 5.86 -8.39
C GLY A 97 4.30 6.68 -8.56
N THR A 98 3.90 6.97 -9.80
CA THR A 98 2.60 7.58 -10.08
C THR A 98 1.46 6.64 -9.71
N ASN A 99 0.37 7.16 -9.13
CA ASN A 99 -0.85 6.38 -8.93
C ASN A 99 -1.34 5.77 -10.26
N GLY A 100 -1.90 4.56 -10.20
CA GLY A 100 -2.57 3.95 -11.35
C GLY A 100 -3.83 4.73 -11.74
N ASN A 101 -4.21 4.68 -13.02
CA ASN A 101 -5.47 5.26 -13.48
C ASN A 101 -6.65 4.49 -12.88
N ASP A 102 -7.71 5.19 -12.48
CA ASP A 102 -8.97 4.57 -12.07
C ASP A 102 -9.54 3.70 -13.21
N GLY A 103 -10.19 2.59 -12.84
CA GLY A 103 -10.88 1.72 -13.79
C GLY A 103 -12.07 2.43 -14.44
N ALA A 104 -12.38 2.06 -15.69
CA ALA A 104 -13.54 2.60 -16.38
C ALA A 104 -14.85 2.27 -15.64
N GLN A 105 -15.76 3.24 -15.55
CA GLN A 105 -17.10 3.03 -15.00
C GLN A 105 -17.87 2.00 -15.85
N GLY A 106 -18.55 1.05 -15.20
CA GLY A 106 -19.36 0.04 -15.89
C GLY A 106 -20.56 0.66 -16.64
N PRO A 107 -21.10 -0.04 -17.66
CA PRO A 107 -22.26 0.42 -18.40
C PRO A 107 -23.51 0.51 -17.51
N GLN A 108 -24.39 1.49 -17.79
CA GLN A 108 -25.69 1.63 -17.14
C GLN A 108 -26.66 0.53 -17.61
N GLY A 109 -27.52 0.01 -16.71
CA GLY A 109 -28.53 -1.01 -17.05
C GLY A 109 -29.76 -0.46 -17.79
N ASP A 110 -30.47 -1.34 -18.50
CA ASP A 110 -31.62 -0.99 -19.35
C ASP A 110 -32.94 -0.73 -18.56
N PRO A 111 -33.83 0.17 -19.04
CA PRO A 111 -35.17 0.39 -18.46
C PRO A 111 -36.17 -0.79 -18.70
N GLY A 112 -37.15 -0.97 -17.80
CA GLY A 112 -38.17 -2.04 -17.87
C GLY A 112 -39.47 -1.70 -18.65
N PRO A 113 -40.29 -2.70 -19.06
CA PRO A 113 -41.50 -2.50 -19.89
C PRO A 113 -42.80 -2.16 -19.12
N GLN A 114 -43.80 -1.59 -19.81
CA GLN A 114 -45.14 -1.21 -19.29
C GLN A 114 -46.27 -2.12 -19.86
N GLY A 115 -47.36 -2.39 -19.10
CA GLY A 115 -48.40 -3.40 -19.43
C GLY A 115 -49.71 -2.90 -20.12
N PRO A 116 -50.55 -3.80 -20.69
CA PRO A 116 -51.74 -3.46 -21.52
C PRO A 116 -53.11 -3.36 -20.79
N MET A 117 -54.14 -2.76 -21.44
CA MET A 117 -55.54 -2.55 -20.97
C MET A 117 -56.55 -3.48 -21.71
N GLY A 118 -57.67 -3.91 -21.09
CA GLY A 118 -58.59 -4.97 -21.60
C GLY A 118 -59.96 -4.52 -22.17
N GLU A 119 -60.50 -5.29 -23.14
CA GLU A 119 -61.76 -5.05 -23.88
C GLU A 119 -62.92 -6.00 -23.47
N ILE A 120 -64.19 -5.58 -23.62
CA ILE A 120 -65.41 -6.38 -23.35
C ILE A 120 -66.03 -6.89 -24.68
N SER A 121 -66.44 -8.16 -24.75
CA SER A 121 -66.95 -8.78 -25.98
C SER A 121 -68.46 -8.55 -26.20
N ASN A 122 -68.89 -8.54 -27.47
CA ASN A 122 -70.31 -8.56 -27.84
C ASN A 122 -71.05 -9.78 -27.25
N MET A 123 -70.33 -10.88 -26.98
CA MET A 123 -70.89 -12.06 -26.33
C MET A 123 -71.26 -11.77 -24.86
N ASP A 124 -70.41 -11.03 -24.14
CA ASP A 124 -70.67 -10.66 -22.75
C ASP A 124 -71.89 -9.76 -22.65
N LEU A 125 -72.04 -8.84 -23.61
CA LEU A 125 -73.19 -7.96 -23.70
C LEU A 125 -74.49 -8.72 -24.02
N SER A 126 -74.44 -9.70 -24.91
CA SER A 126 -75.61 -10.54 -25.26
C SER A 126 -76.08 -11.39 -24.08
N ASN A 127 -75.15 -11.95 -23.31
CA ASN A 127 -75.46 -12.71 -22.10
C ASN A 127 -76.12 -11.84 -21.03
N ALA A 128 -75.61 -10.61 -20.82
CA ALA A 128 -76.18 -9.68 -19.85
C ALA A 128 -77.63 -9.28 -20.22
N ILE A 129 -77.92 -9.08 -21.50
CA ILE A 129 -79.26 -8.66 -21.97
C ILE A 129 -80.29 -9.79 -21.85
N SER A 130 -79.89 -11.03 -22.15
CA SER A 130 -80.80 -12.19 -22.16
C SER A 130 -81.37 -12.53 -20.77
N GLY A 131 -80.68 -12.16 -19.69
CA GLY A 131 -81.14 -12.37 -18.31
C GLY A 131 -82.16 -11.35 -17.80
N THR A 132 -82.66 -10.44 -18.64
CA THR A 132 -83.54 -9.32 -18.21
C THR A 132 -84.90 -9.37 -18.89
N SER A 133 -85.95 -8.90 -18.19
CA SER A 133 -87.30 -8.81 -18.76
C SER A 133 -87.38 -7.87 -19.97
N ALA A 134 -88.36 -8.08 -20.83
CA ALA A 134 -88.70 -7.14 -21.89
C ALA A 134 -89.41 -5.89 -21.36
N ASN A 135 -89.70 -4.93 -22.23
CA ASN A 135 -90.44 -3.71 -21.92
C ASN A 135 -91.96 -4.01 -21.89
N SER A 136 -92.67 -3.60 -20.83
CA SER A 136 -94.13 -3.81 -20.67
C SER A 136 -95.05 -2.73 -21.27
N ASN A 137 -94.51 -1.70 -21.92
CA ASN A 137 -95.29 -0.57 -22.49
C ASN A 137 -96.38 -1.01 -23.48
N GLY A 138 -96.30 -2.23 -24.04
CA GLY A 138 -97.34 -2.80 -24.91
C GLY A 138 -98.53 -3.42 -24.18
N VAL A 139 -98.45 -3.58 -22.86
CA VAL A 139 -99.52 -4.16 -22.04
C VAL A 139 -100.51 -3.06 -21.68
N GLY A 140 -101.78 -3.24 -22.07
CA GLY A 140 -102.84 -2.28 -21.71
C GLY A 140 -103.05 -2.16 -20.19
N THR A 141 -103.80 -1.16 -19.73
CA THR A 141 -104.21 -1.09 -18.31
C THR A 141 -105.33 -2.10 -18.02
N LEU A 142 -105.47 -2.55 -16.77
CA LEU A 142 -106.50 -3.53 -16.37
C LEU A 142 -107.93 -2.96 -16.50
N GLY A 143 -108.13 -1.68 -16.20
CA GLY A 143 -109.41 -0.97 -16.44
C GLY A 143 -110.64 -1.46 -15.68
N LEU A 144 -110.50 -2.35 -14.69
CA LEU A 144 -111.59 -2.99 -13.98
C LEU A 144 -111.91 -2.31 -12.62
N VAL A 145 -113.19 -2.21 -12.28
CA VAL A 145 -113.65 -1.82 -10.93
C VAL A 145 -114.14 -3.10 -10.23
N ALA A 146 -113.56 -3.45 -9.08
CA ALA A 146 -113.91 -4.67 -8.36
C ALA A 146 -115.15 -4.49 -7.47
N SER A 147 -116.11 -5.40 -7.59
CA SER A 147 -117.28 -5.51 -6.72
C SER A 147 -116.95 -6.17 -5.35
N SER A 148 -117.89 -6.07 -4.40
CA SER A 148 -117.75 -6.66 -3.05
C SER A 148 -118.97 -7.55 -2.72
N PRO A 149 -118.83 -8.89 -2.67
CA PRO A 149 -117.62 -9.68 -2.95
C PRO A 149 -117.29 -9.77 -4.45
N PRO A 150 -116.01 -9.94 -4.85
CA PRO A 150 -115.62 -10.02 -6.25
C PRO A 150 -116.31 -11.17 -6.99
N THR A 151 -116.75 -10.90 -8.20
CA THR A 151 -117.37 -11.90 -9.07
C THR A 151 -116.31 -12.77 -9.76
N GLN A 152 -116.71 -13.96 -10.23
CA GLN A 152 -115.82 -14.84 -11.00
C GLN A 152 -115.28 -14.17 -12.27
N TYR A 153 -116.09 -13.35 -12.93
CA TYR A 153 -115.72 -12.64 -14.16
C TYR A 153 -114.60 -11.61 -13.90
N GLU A 154 -114.70 -10.86 -12.80
CA GLU A 154 -113.67 -9.89 -12.42
C GLU A 154 -112.34 -10.57 -12.12
N MET A 155 -112.39 -11.71 -11.42
CA MET A 155 -111.19 -12.50 -11.14
C MET A 155 -110.58 -13.10 -12.41
N GLN A 156 -111.40 -13.53 -13.37
CA GLN A 156 -110.92 -14.03 -14.66
C GLN A 156 -110.24 -12.92 -15.47
N ALA A 157 -110.83 -11.72 -15.51
CA ALA A 157 -110.24 -10.59 -16.22
C ALA A 157 -108.86 -10.18 -15.66
N VAL A 158 -108.67 -10.28 -14.33
CA VAL A 158 -107.35 -10.08 -13.70
C VAL A 158 -106.36 -11.17 -14.12
N ALA A 159 -106.78 -12.44 -14.13
CA ALA A 159 -105.93 -13.55 -14.54
C ALA A 159 -105.48 -13.41 -16.00
N ASP A 160 -106.41 -13.10 -16.90
CA ASP A 160 -106.11 -12.90 -18.32
C ASP A 160 -105.11 -11.75 -18.53
N LYS A 161 -105.25 -10.67 -17.74
CA LYS A 161 -104.33 -9.52 -17.82
C LYS A 161 -102.94 -9.83 -17.28
N LEU A 162 -102.85 -10.67 -16.25
CA LEU A 162 -101.57 -11.15 -15.74
C LEU A 162 -100.86 -12.03 -16.76
N ASP A 163 -101.59 -12.89 -17.47
CA ASP A 163 -101.03 -13.71 -18.54
C ASP A 163 -100.52 -12.85 -19.72
N GLU A 164 -101.26 -11.80 -20.10
CA GLU A 164 -100.80 -10.82 -21.09
C GLU A 164 -99.47 -10.17 -20.67
N LEU A 165 -99.36 -9.72 -19.42
CA LEU A 165 -98.14 -9.11 -18.88
C LEU A 165 -96.97 -10.09 -18.84
N ILE A 166 -97.21 -11.30 -18.35
CA ILE A 166 -96.18 -12.35 -18.25
C ILE A 166 -95.63 -12.69 -19.63
N ASN A 167 -96.50 -12.85 -20.62
CA ASN A 167 -96.09 -13.15 -21.98
C ASN A 167 -95.36 -11.97 -22.63
N ALA A 168 -95.76 -10.73 -22.34
CA ALA A 168 -95.08 -9.54 -22.85
C ALA A 168 -93.67 -9.34 -22.26
N LEU A 169 -93.44 -9.76 -21.01
CA LEU A 169 -92.15 -9.56 -20.31
C LEU A 169 -91.13 -10.67 -20.55
N ARG A 170 -91.56 -11.84 -21.03
CA ARG A 170 -90.66 -12.94 -21.40
C ARG A 170 -89.99 -12.61 -22.74
N ARG A 171 -88.65 -12.55 -22.73
CA ARG A 171 -87.85 -12.48 -23.95
C ARG A 171 -87.69 -13.86 -24.59
#